data_AF-A0A1C6HEQ0-F1
#
_entry.id   AF-A0A1C6HEQ0-F1
#
_cell.length_a   1.000
_cell.length_b   1.000
_cell.length_c   1.000
_cell.angle_alpha   90.00
_cell.angle_beta   90.00
_cell.angle_gamma   90.00
#
_symmetry.space_group_name_H-M   'P 1'
#
loop_
_entity.id
_entity.type
_entity.pdbx_description
1 polymer ?
#
loop_
_entity_poly.entity_id
_entity_poly.type
_entity_poly.pdbx_seq_one_letter_code
_entity_poly.pdbx_strand_id
1 'polypeptide(L)'
;MVTTESVTIKVPVGMSKYLVTMTPETELTRNALLLYPYILNQTISHGRAAEILGIRKSELIDLYDKLGYSYFDMTMDDLDAELNTFRELKKRETAV
;
A
#
# COMPACT_ATOMS: atom_id res chain seq x y z
N MET A 1 -7.51 18.93 -8.47
CA MET A 1 -8.01 18.52 -7.14
C MET A 1 -8.61 17.13 -7.29
N VAL A 2 -8.35 16.25 -6.33
CA VAL A 2 -8.99 14.92 -6.28
C VAL A 2 -10.48 15.12 -5.97
N THR A 3 -11.35 14.40 -6.68
CA THR A 3 -12.78 14.42 -6.40
C THR A 3 -13.06 13.63 -5.13
N THR A 4 -13.76 14.23 -4.16
CA THR A 4 -14.09 13.59 -2.89
C THR A 4 -15.58 13.29 -2.81
N GLU A 5 -15.93 12.20 -2.13
CA GLU A 5 -17.30 11.82 -1.82
C GLU A 5 -17.41 11.56 -0.31
N SER A 6 -18.54 11.94 0.30
CA SER A 6 -18.81 11.69 1.72
C SER A 6 -19.45 10.31 1.89
N VAL A 7 -18.77 9.40 2.57
CA VAL A 7 -19.26 8.04 2.85
C VAL A 7 -19.59 7.91 4.34
N THR A 8 -20.79 7.40 4.66
CA THR A 8 -21.16 7.10 6.05
C THR A 8 -20.75 5.67 6.41
N ILE A 9 -19.92 5.51 7.45
CA ILE A 9 -19.49 4.21 7.97
C ILE A 9 -20.03 3.98 9.39
N LYS A 10 -20.43 2.74 9.69
CA LYS A 10 -20.77 2.32 11.04
C LYS A 10 -19.51 1.85 11.75
N VAL A 11 -19.19 2.46 12.89
CA VAL A 11 -18.00 2.13 13.69
C VAL A 11 -18.38 1.92 15.16
N PRO A 12 -17.61 1.12 15.92
CA PRO A 12 -17.76 1.04 17.37
C PRO A 12 -17.76 2.43 18.04
N VAL A 13 -18.61 2.61 19.06
CA VAL A 13 -18.81 3.90 19.74
C VAL A 13 -17.47 4.49 20.22
N GLY A 14 -16.58 3.66 20.77
CA GLY A 14 -15.26 4.08 21.25
C GLY A 14 -14.29 4.58 20.16
N MET A 15 -14.53 4.25 18.88
CA MET A 15 -13.70 4.70 17.76
C MET A 15 -14.02 6.12 17.32
N SER A 16 -15.26 6.58 17.52
CA SER A 16 -15.75 7.86 16.99
C SER A 16 -14.84 9.05 17.33
N LYS A 17 -14.33 9.12 18.56
CA LYS A 17 -13.42 10.17 19.03
C LYS A 17 -12.07 10.23 18.30
N TYR A 18 -11.66 9.15 17.62
CA TYR A 18 -10.41 9.08 16.85
C TYR A 18 -10.61 9.36 15.35
N LEU A 19 -11.86 9.42 14.87
CA LEU A 19 -12.18 9.63 13.45
C LEU A 19 -12.50 11.09 13.11
N VAL A 20 -12.62 11.95 14.12
CA VAL A 20 -12.77 13.40 13.95
C VAL A 20 -11.43 13.97 13.48
N THR A 21 -11.18 13.91 12.17
CA THR A 21 -9.94 14.36 11.54
C THR A 21 -9.88 15.88 11.48
N MET A 22 -8.81 16.48 11.99
CA MET A 22 -8.66 17.95 12.07
C MET A 22 -7.64 18.52 11.05
N THR A 23 -6.91 17.67 10.31
CA THR A 23 -5.90 18.12 9.34
C THR A 23 -5.94 17.30 8.04
N PRO A 24 -5.54 17.89 6.90
CA PRO A 24 -5.43 17.16 5.63
C PRO A 24 -4.50 15.93 5.69
N GLU A 25 -3.42 16.00 6.47
CA GLU A 25 -2.46 14.89 6.62
C GLU A 25 -3.06 13.70 7.37
N THR A 26 -3.82 13.96 8.44
CA THR A 26 -4.49 12.90 9.22
C THR A 26 -5.63 12.27 8.41
N GLU A 27 -6.33 13.06 7.59
CA GLU A 27 -7.32 12.57 6.65
C GLU A 27 -6.68 11.71 5.54
N LEU A 28 -5.58 12.15 4.94
CA LEU A 28 -4.85 11.36 3.94
C LEU A 28 -4.40 10.02 4.51
N THR A 29 -3.82 10.03 5.72
CA THR A 29 -3.38 8.81 6.41
C THR A 29 -4.55 7.86 6.67
N ARG A 30 -5.68 8.38 7.18
CA ARG A 30 -6.91 7.58 7.37
C ARG A 30 -7.37 6.96 6.05
N ASN A 31 -7.47 7.76 4.99
CA ASN A 31 -7.97 7.29 3.69
C ASN A 31 -7.01 6.27 3.07
N ALA A 32 -5.69 6.44 3.21
CA ALA A 32 -4.70 5.46 2.81
C ALA A 32 -4.86 4.13 3.58
N LEU A 33 -5.07 4.18 4.89
CA LEU A 33 -5.30 2.96 5.69
C LEU A 33 -6.62 2.25 5.36
N LEU A 34 -7.66 2.99 4.94
CA LEU A 34 -8.90 2.40 4.43
C LEU A 34 -8.69 1.62 3.11
N LEU A 35 -7.71 2.03 2.29
CA LEU A 35 -7.35 1.33 1.06
C LEU A 35 -6.40 0.14 1.28
N TYR A 36 -5.64 0.14 2.38
CA TYR A 36 -4.57 -0.83 2.62
C TYR A 36 -5.01 -2.31 2.52
N PRO A 37 -6.17 -2.74 3.06
CA PRO A 37 -6.61 -4.14 2.92
C PRO A 37 -6.78 -4.59 1.46
N TYR A 38 -7.18 -3.68 0.57
CA TYR A 38 -7.35 -3.95 -0.86
C TYR A 38 -6.03 -3.98 -1.63
N ILE A 39 -5.01 -3.31 -1.09
CA ILE A 39 -3.64 -3.39 -1.59
C ILE A 39 -3.05 -4.74 -1.20
N LEU A 40 -3.19 -5.11 0.09
CA LEU A 40 -2.65 -6.34 0.66
C LEU A 40 -3.21 -7.59 -0.01
N ASN A 41 -4.53 -7.62 -0.26
CA ASN A 41 -5.17 -8.75 -0.97
C ASN A 41 -5.06 -8.65 -2.51
N GLN A 42 -4.27 -7.71 -3.02
CA GLN A 42 -4.02 -7.48 -4.45
C GLN A 42 -5.25 -7.10 -5.28
N THR A 43 -6.37 -6.70 -4.66
CA THR A 43 -7.55 -6.18 -5.39
C THR A 43 -7.21 -4.90 -6.16
N ILE A 44 -6.39 -4.04 -5.57
CA ILE A 44 -5.83 -2.86 -6.24
C ILE A 44 -4.31 -2.82 -6.05
N SER A 45 -3.60 -2.29 -7.02
CA SER A 45 -2.16 -2.05 -6.86
C SER A 45 -1.90 -0.80 -6.02
N HIS A 46 -0.70 -0.68 -5.44
CA HIS A 46 -0.23 0.56 -4.82
C HIS A 46 -0.30 1.77 -5.76
N GLY A 47 -0.06 1.56 -7.07
CA GLY A 47 -0.19 2.62 -8.07
C GLY A 47 -1.64 3.11 -8.19
N ARG A 48 -2.59 2.18 -8.25
CA ARG A 48 -4.02 2.51 -8.31
C ARG A 48 -4.50 3.20 -7.03
N ALA A 49 -4.04 2.75 -5.86
CA ALA A 49 -4.35 3.39 -4.59
C ALA A 49 -3.82 4.83 -4.53
N ALA A 50 -2.58 5.06 -4.96
CA ALA A 50 -1.99 6.39 -5.00
C ALA A 50 -2.72 7.33 -5.97
N GLU A 51 -3.17 6.82 -7.13
CA GLU A 51 -4.00 7.55 -8.08
C GLU A 51 -5.33 7.99 -7.44
N ILE A 52 -6.03 7.10 -6.73
CA ILE A 52 -7.27 7.42 -6.00
C ILE A 52 -7.05 8.52 -4.97
N LEU A 53 -5.92 8.48 -4.25
CA LEU A 53 -5.55 9.48 -3.24
C LEU A 53 -4.99 10.77 -3.85
N GLY A 54 -4.69 10.79 -5.16
CA GLY A 54 -4.07 11.90 -5.88
C GLY A 54 -2.67 12.28 -5.42
N ILE A 55 -1.89 11.29 -4.95
CA ILE A 55 -0.49 11.45 -4.55
C ILE A 55 0.40 10.56 -5.41
N ARG A 56 1.73 10.80 -5.38
CA ARG A 56 2.64 9.88 -6.08
C ARG A 56 2.70 8.54 -5.36
N LYS A 57 2.90 7.47 -6.13
CA LYS A 57 3.08 6.12 -5.58
C LYS A 57 4.19 6.06 -4.53
N SER A 58 5.31 6.74 -4.76
CA SER A 58 6.41 6.82 -3.78
C SER A 58 5.97 7.45 -2.47
N GLU A 59 5.15 8.51 -2.51
CA GLU A 59 4.64 9.19 -1.31
C GLU A 59 3.71 8.28 -0.51
N LEU A 60 2.91 7.45 -1.19
CA LEU A 60 2.09 6.42 -0.53
C LEU A 60 2.96 5.34 0.13
N ILE A 61 4.03 4.91 -0.54
CA ILE A 61 4.99 3.93 0.00
C ILE A 61 5.68 4.51 1.23
N ASP A 62 6.19 5.75 1.15
CA ASP A 62 6.85 6.43 2.27
C ASP A 62 5.90 6.63 3.46
N LEU A 63 4.61 6.89 3.20
CA LEU A 63 3.59 7.00 4.24
C LEU A 63 3.40 5.66 4.98
N TYR A 64 3.30 4.56 4.25
CA TYR A 64 3.16 3.23 4.84
C TYR A 64 4.44 2.78 5.58
N ASP A 65 5.61 3.06 5.01
CA ASP A 65 6.91 2.74 5.62
C ASP A 65 7.09 3.44 6.98
N LYS A 66 6.75 4.73 7.08
CA LYS A 66 6.76 5.48 8.35
C LYS A 66 5.85 4.88 9.43
N LEU A 67 4.82 4.16 9.02
CA LEU A 67 3.87 3.47 9.91
C LEU A 67 4.27 2.01 10.17
N GLY A 68 5.35 1.52 9.56
CA GLY A 68 5.85 0.15 9.69
C GLY A 68 5.13 -0.88 8.80
N TYR A 69 4.38 -0.44 7.78
CA TYR A 69 3.77 -1.35 6.82
C TYR A 69 4.73 -1.61 5.66
N SER A 70 5.04 -2.89 5.43
CA SER A 70 5.91 -3.28 4.32
C SER A 70 5.23 -3.03 2.98
N TYR A 71 6.01 -2.52 2.02
CA TYR A 71 5.60 -2.41 0.62
C TYR A 71 5.64 -3.76 -0.12
N PHE A 72 6.53 -4.65 0.33
CA PHE A 72 6.65 -6.02 -0.15
C PHE A 72 6.52 -6.98 1.03
N ASP A 73 5.57 -7.91 0.96
CA ASP A 73 5.49 -9.04 1.90
C ASP A 73 6.48 -10.15 1.52
N MET A 74 7.67 -9.76 1.03
CA MET A 74 8.72 -10.66 0.61
C MET A 74 9.73 -10.75 1.75
N THR A 75 9.93 -11.96 2.26
CA THR A 75 11.05 -12.20 3.17
C THR A 75 12.37 -12.19 2.39
N MET A 76 13.50 -12.01 3.09
CA MET A 76 14.81 -12.15 2.44
C MET A 76 14.99 -13.54 1.79
N ASP A 77 14.41 -14.57 2.40
CA ASP A 77 14.46 -15.94 1.88
C ASP A 77 13.67 -16.08 0.57
N ASP A 78 12.50 -15.44 0.47
CA ASP A 78 11.69 -15.40 -0.75
C ASP A 78 12.43 -14.68 -1.89
N LEU A 79 13.09 -13.56 -1.56
CA LEU A 79 13.90 -12.81 -2.51
C LEU A 79 15.08 -13.65 -3.02
N ASP A 80 15.82 -14.31 -2.12
CA ASP A 80 16.94 -15.17 -2.48
C ASP A 80 16.49 -16.35 -3.37
N ALA A 81 15.33 -16.92 -3.10
CA ALA A 81 14.73 -17.98 -3.91
C ALA A 81 14.39 -17.49 -5.33
N GLU A 82 13.76 -16.32 -5.47
CA GLU A 82 13.49 -15.71 -6.77
C GLU A 82 14.78 -15.39 -7.53
N LEU A 83 15.78 -14.82 -6.86
CA LEU A 83 17.04 -14.42 -7.47
C LEU A 83 17.85 -15.64 -7.96
N ASN A 84 17.81 -16.74 -7.21
CA ASN A 84 18.40 -18.01 -7.63
C ASN A 84 17.68 -18.60 -8.85
N THR A 85 16.34 -18.55 -8.87
CA THR A 85 15.55 -18.99 -10.03
C THR A 85 15.90 -18.19 -11.28
N PHE A 86 16.00 -16.86 -11.16
CA PHE A 86 16.43 -15.99 -12.27
C PHE A 86 17.83 -16.34 -12.78
N ARG A 87 18.80 -16.55 -11.87
CA ARG A 87 20.18 -16.95 -12.24
C ARG A 87 20.21 -18.27 -13.01
N GLU A 88 19.44 -19.26 -12.58
CA GLU A 88 19.37 -20.56 -13.28
C GLU A 88 18.73 -20.44 -14.67
N LEU A 89 17.69 -19.62 -14.83
CA LEU A 89 17.12 -19.31 -16.15
C LEU A 89 18.14 -18.62 -17.06
N LYS A 90 18.89 -17.64 -16.55
CA LYS A 90 19.94 -16.94 -17.28
C LYS A 90 21.06 -17.88 -17.75
N LYS A 91 21.50 -18.81 -16.89
CA LYS A 91 22.53 -19.82 -17.25
C LYS A 91 22.06 -20.72 -18.39
N ARG A 92 20.80 -21.17 -18.35
CA ARG A 92 20.20 -22.00 -19.41
C ARG A 92 20.08 -21.25 -20.73
N GLU A 93 19.74 -19.96 -20.70
CA GLU A 93 19.70 -19.10 -21.87
C GLU A 93 21.08 -18.94 -22.52
N THR A 94 22.16 -18.82 -21.74
CA THR A 94 23.53 -18.71 -22.26
C THR A 94 24.17 -20.03 -22.69
N ALA A 95 23.55 -21.17 -22.35
CA ALA A 95 24.03 -22.51 -22.69
C ALA A 95 23.39 -23.07 -23.99
N VAL A 96 22.52 -22.28 -24.63
CA VAL A 96 21.92 -22.52 -25.96
C VAL A 96 22.60 -21.60 -26.97
#